data_AF-A0A6M0CM54-F1
#
_entry.id   AF-A0A6M0CM54-F1
#
_cell.length_a   1.000
_cell.length_b   1.000
_cell.length_c   1.000
_cell.angle_alpha   90.00
_cell.angle_beta   90.00
_cell.angle_gamma   90.00
#
_symmetry.space_group_name_H-M   'P 1'
#
loop_
_entity.id
_entity.type
_entity.pdbx_description
1 polymer ?
#
loop_
_entity_poly.entity_id
_entity_poly.type
_entity_poly.pdbx_seq_one_letter_code
_entity_poly.pdbx_strand_id
1 'polypeptide(L)'
;MKLKKSSKQALFSILFFIAFFALGVSQNQTSPVETVVDFIDEDQDSTQTAIPAEPQQNLPSQVFIAPRYNQTSGIFTVENTPNPKKGRANGYVSDPADIITANEEQIINQMLWELEQKSTAQIAVVMLPSIGDEVPKSFAVNLFEEWGIGQKETDNGLLILTVMDQRRTEFEVGYGLEPILTDVVCLRIGTDEIVPFFKQGRFGAGIVSALTRINQFLDDPEVIDEIYTHNIGYTQNSHQHGFWWYFIRIYGIISLLFAIGYYGVAWDIERSKDDYYDKYIRLEKLKFGCLLVLIPLPFVFFSRMTKRRLKKYRNAPRFSKLNGKPLFLKNAWAENKFLENGQLVEEKISAVDYDVWVTEDESDILVLEYTGKSSKYSDCSECGYKTYGRKRSVVLRAATYSNSGKRKVVYECANCHYTKEEIQTIPQKVRSSSSSSSGSSFSSSSSSSSSFGGGSSGGGGAGVSW
;
A
#
# COMPACT_ATOMS: atom_id res chain seq x y z
N MET A 1 58.24 -4.96 -6.99
CA MET A 1 57.71 -4.81 -8.37
C MET A 1 56.44 -5.65 -8.49
N LYS A 2 55.28 -5.02 -8.75
CA LYS A 2 53.93 -5.57 -9.06
C LYS A 2 53.34 -6.54 -8.00
N LEU A 3 52.18 -6.30 -7.38
CA LEU A 3 50.83 -6.29 -7.97
C LEU A 3 49.86 -5.55 -7.01
N LYS A 4 49.36 -4.38 -7.44
CA LYS A 4 48.28 -3.65 -6.76
C LYS A 4 47.37 -3.04 -7.82
N LYS A 5 46.44 -3.82 -8.36
CA LYS A 5 45.29 -3.37 -9.18
C LYS A 5 44.48 -4.60 -9.58
N SER A 6 43.36 -4.87 -8.91
CA SER A 6 42.36 -5.82 -9.43
C SER A 6 40.95 -5.59 -8.87
N SER A 7 40.78 -5.14 -7.61
CA SER A 7 39.42 -5.05 -7.04
C SER A 7 38.56 -3.87 -7.53
N LYS A 8 39.16 -2.81 -8.09
CA LYS A 8 38.41 -1.64 -8.58
C LYS A 8 37.84 -1.81 -9.99
N GLN A 9 38.35 -2.76 -10.78
CA GLN A 9 37.85 -3.02 -12.15
C GLN A 9 36.61 -3.94 -12.14
N ALA A 10 36.51 -4.87 -11.20
CA ALA A 10 35.33 -5.73 -11.05
C ALA A 10 34.07 -4.95 -10.64
N LEU A 11 34.21 -3.93 -9.78
CA LEU A 11 33.09 -3.09 -9.34
C LEU A 11 32.58 -2.14 -10.43
N PHE A 12 33.44 -1.70 -11.35
CA PHE A 12 33.04 -0.79 -12.45
C PHE A 12 32.32 -1.54 -13.59
N SER A 13 32.69 -2.80 -13.87
CA SER A 13 31.98 -3.62 -14.86
C SER A 13 30.57 -4.03 -14.42
N ILE A 14 30.33 -4.22 -13.13
CA ILE A 14 29.01 -4.58 -12.60
C ILE A 14 28.04 -3.40 -12.66
N LEU A 15 28.53 -2.17 -12.44
CA LEU A 15 27.71 -0.95 -12.58
C LEU A 15 27.39 -0.60 -14.04
N PHE A 16 28.26 -0.96 -15.00
CA PHE A 16 28.04 -0.72 -16.43
C PHE A 16 26.97 -1.65 -17.03
N PHE A 17 26.84 -2.87 -16.51
CA PHE A 17 25.82 -3.83 -16.94
C PHE A 17 24.40 -3.47 -16.47
N ILE A 18 24.27 -2.76 -15.34
CA ILE A 18 22.96 -2.32 -14.81
C ILE A 18 22.41 -1.12 -15.59
N ALA A 19 23.27 -0.28 -16.19
CA ALA A 19 22.85 0.87 -16.98
C ALA A 19 22.37 0.51 -18.41
N PHE A 20 22.85 -0.59 -18.99
CA PHE A 20 22.51 -0.98 -20.36
C PHE A 20 21.13 -1.65 -20.50
N PHE A 21 20.54 -2.13 -19.42
CA PHE A 21 19.21 -2.76 -19.43
C PHE A 21 18.04 -1.76 -19.32
N ALA A 22 18.33 -0.46 -19.14
CA ALA A 22 17.32 0.58 -18.94
C ALA A 22 16.94 1.37 -20.22
N LEU A 23 17.55 1.08 -21.38
CA LEU A 23 17.33 1.83 -22.64
C LEU A 23 17.15 0.91 -23.85
N GLY A 24 16.21 -0.03 -23.79
CA GLY A 24 16.01 -0.99 -24.88
C GLY A 24 14.63 -1.60 -24.95
N VAL A 25 13.57 -0.79 -25.10
CA VAL A 25 12.29 -1.25 -25.65
C VAL A 25 11.84 -0.25 -26.70
N SER A 26 12.34 -0.45 -27.93
CA SER A 26 11.71 0.12 -29.12
C SER A 26 10.87 -0.99 -29.71
N GLN A 27 9.55 -0.83 -29.64
CA GLN A 27 8.60 -1.73 -30.29
C GLN A 27 8.76 -1.59 -31.81
N ASN A 28 8.96 -2.70 -32.49
CA ASN A 28 8.59 -2.83 -33.89
C ASN A 28 8.16 -4.28 -34.12
N GLN A 29 6.85 -4.53 -34.01
CA GLN A 29 6.23 -5.74 -34.51
C GLN A 29 5.05 -5.32 -35.38
N THR A 30 5.36 -5.19 -36.67
CA THR A 30 4.40 -5.37 -37.76
C THR A 30 4.01 -6.84 -37.79
N SER A 31 2.73 -7.14 -37.64
CA SER A 31 2.18 -8.47 -37.94
C SER A 31 1.50 -8.45 -39.31
N PRO A 32 1.55 -9.55 -40.09
CA PRO A 32 1.17 -9.56 -41.49
C PRO A 32 -0.32 -9.82 -41.69
N VAL A 33 -0.81 -9.37 -42.83
CA VAL A 33 -2.08 -9.76 -43.46
C VAL A 33 -1.91 -11.16 -44.02
N GLU A 34 -2.79 -12.09 -43.64
CA GLU A 34 -2.97 -13.36 -44.35
C GLU A 34 -4.42 -13.48 -44.83
N THR A 35 -4.55 -13.34 -46.14
CA THR A 35 -5.68 -13.78 -46.96
C THR A 35 -5.75 -15.30 -47.00
N VAL A 36 -6.93 -15.88 -46.74
CA VAL A 36 -7.29 -17.22 -47.22
C VAL A 36 -8.66 -17.13 -47.89
N VAL A 37 -8.69 -17.68 -49.10
CA VAL A 37 -9.76 -17.68 -50.09
C VAL A 37 -10.50 -19.03 -50.03
N ASP A 38 -11.80 -18.97 -50.31
CA ASP A 38 -12.77 -19.97 -50.78
C ASP A 38 -12.96 -21.29 -50.02
N PHE A 39 -14.21 -21.51 -49.60
CA PHE A 39 -14.96 -22.75 -49.88
C PHE A 39 -16.43 -22.39 -50.18
N ILE A 40 -16.86 -22.71 -51.41
CA ILE A 40 -18.25 -22.80 -51.85
C ILE A 40 -18.73 -24.23 -51.53
N ASP A 41 -19.92 -24.37 -50.93
CA ASP A 41 -20.92 -25.32 -51.43
C ASP A 41 -22.33 -25.06 -50.85
N GLU A 42 -23.29 -25.52 -51.65
CA GLU A 42 -24.70 -25.15 -51.79
C GLU A 42 -25.68 -25.64 -50.71
N ASP A 43 -26.86 -25.00 -50.77
CA ASP A 43 -28.21 -25.49 -50.45
C ASP A 43 -28.66 -25.67 -48.99
N GLN A 44 -29.66 -24.88 -48.58
CA GLN A 44 -31.07 -25.33 -48.59
C GLN A 44 -32.03 -24.18 -48.19
N ASP A 45 -33.06 -24.07 -49.02
CA ASP A 45 -34.26 -23.23 -48.96
C ASP A 45 -35.17 -23.54 -47.75
N SER A 46 -35.72 -22.51 -47.09
CA SER A 46 -37.01 -22.59 -46.40
C SER A 46 -37.60 -21.21 -46.05
N THR A 47 -38.45 -20.76 -46.96
CA THR A 47 -39.64 -19.91 -46.83
C THR A 47 -40.10 -19.56 -45.41
N GLN A 48 -40.06 -18.26 -45.05
CA GLN A 48 -40.74 -17.69 -43.89
C GLN A 48 -42.19 -17.33 -44.25
N THR A 49 -43.15 -17.99 -43.60
CA THR A 49 -44.56 -17.61 -43.60
C THR A 49 -44.83 -16.77 -42.35
N ALA A 50 -45.24 -15.52 -42.53
CA ALA A 50 -45.61 -14.61 -41.45
C ALA A 50 -46.93 -15.02 -40.77
N ILE A 51 -46.94 -15.06 -39.44
CA ILE A 51 -48.15 -15.19 -38.61
C ILE A 51 -48.57 -13.78 -38.16
N PRO A 52 -49.84 -13.37 -38.30
CA PRO A 52 -50.28 -12.05 -37.86
C PRO A 52 -50.48 -12.00 -36.34
N ALA A 53 -50.04 -10.91 -35.72
CA ALA A 53 -50.20 -10.62 -34.30
C ALA A 53 -51.65 -10.27 -33.94
N GLU A 54 -52.14 -10.83 -32.82
CA GLU A 54 -53.41 -10.45 -32.18
C GLU A 54 -53.33 -9.07 -31.50
N PRO A 55 -54.45 -8.32 -31.41
CA PRO A 55 -54.45 -6.95 -30.90
C PRO A 55 -54.48 -6.92 -29.36
N GLN A 56 -53.46 -6.30 -28.77
CA GLN A 56 -53.39 -6.04 -27.32
C GLN A 56 -54.42 -4.97 -26.91
N GLN A 57 -55.21 -5.29 -25.88
CA GLN A 57 -56.16 -4.38 -25.26
C GLN A 57 -55.44 -3.27 -24.48
N ASN A 58 -55.81 -2.03 -24.77
CA ASN A 58 -55.18 -0.80 -24.31
C ASN A 58 -55.77 -0.39 -22.94
N LEU A 59 -54.99 -0.52 -21.85
CA LEU A 59 -55.27 0.22 -20.61
C LEU A 59 -54.52 1.56 -20.67
N PRO A 60 -55.16 2.71 -20.37
CA PRO A 60 -54.52 4.02 -20.49
C PRO A 60 -53.42 4.18 -19.43
N SER A 61 -52.17 4.26 -19.87
CA SER A 61 -51.03 4.66 -19.04
C SER A 61 -51.15 6.14 -18.66
N GLN A 62 -50.96 6.45 -17.38
CA GLN A 62 -50.88 7.85 -16.92
C GLN A 62 -49.62 8.49 -17.53
N VAL A 63 -49.78 9.60 -18.24
CA VAL A 63 -48.68 10.31 -18.89
C VAL A 63 -47.78 10.94 -17.83
N PHE A 64 -46.60 10.35 -17.62
CA PHE A 64 -45.53 10.94 -16.82
C PHE A 64 -44.94 12.16 -17.54
N ILE A 65 -44.87 13.30 -16.88
CA ILE A 65 -44.23 14.52 -17.39
C ILE A 65 -42.96 14.75 -16.57
N ALA A 66 -41.79 14.62 -17.23
CA ALA A 66 -40.51 14.87 -16.58
C ALA A 66 -40.43 16.32 -16.06
N PRO A 67 -39.95 16.52 -14.82
CA PRO A 67 -39.73 17.86 -14.27
C PRO A 67 -38.62 18.59 -15.03
N ARG A 68 -38.76 19.90 -15.25
CA ARG A 68 -37.70 20.73 -15.85
C ARG A 68 -36.75 21.24 -14.78
N TYR A 69 -35.45 20.98 -14.92
CA TYR A 69 -34.42 21.44 -13.98
C TYR A 69 -33.71 22.70 -14.53
N ASN A 70 -33.22 23.57 -13.63
CA ASN A 70 -32.66 24.87 -14.00
C ASN A 70 -31.16 24.75 -14.32
N GLN A 71 -30.76 25.24 -15.51
CA GLN A 71 -29.42 25.13 -16.06
C GLN A 71 -28.45 26.08 -15.35
N THR A 72 -27.66 25.55 -14.41
CA THR A 72 -26.39 26.19 -14.01
C THR A 72 -25.32 25.11 -13.93
N SER A 73 -24.42 25.07 -14.92
CA SER A 73 -23.26 24.16 -14.91
C SER A 73 -22.38 24.49 -13.70
N GLY A 74 -22.56 23.73 -12.63
CA GLY A 74 -21.89 23.90 -11.36
C GLY A 74 -21.32 22.59 -10.85
N ILE A 75 -20.38 22.70 -9.91
CA ILE A 75 -19.94 21.58 -9.09
C ILE A 75 -21.10 21.19 -8.19
N PHE A 76 -21.48 19.91 -8.21
CA PHE A 76 -22.58 19.38 -7.39
C PHE A 76 -22.05 18.78 -6.10
N THR A 77 -22.73 19.08 -5.00
CA THR A 77 -22.57 18.44 -3.70
C THR A 77 -23.78 17.55 -3.41
N VAL A 78 -23.65 16.63 -2.46
CA VAL A 78 -24.75 15.72 -2.04
C VAL A 78 -26.01 16.51 -1.67
N GLU A 79 -25.85 17.60 -0.91
CA GLU A 79 -26.96 18.47 -0.46
C GLU A 79 -27.63 19.25 -1.61
N ASN A 80 -26.88 19.63 -2.65
CA ASN A 80 -27.38 20.44 -3.77
C ASN A 80 -27.88 19.58 -4.94
N THR A 81 -27.67 18.27 -4.91
CA THR A 81 -28.14 17.39 -5.98
C THR A 81 -29.66 17.21 -5.85
N PRO A 82 -30.46 17.56 -6.87
CA PRO A 82 -31.91 17.57 -6.75
C PRO A 82 -32.46 16.15 -6.62
N ASN A 83 -33.09 15.84 -5.50
CA ASN A 83 -33.72 14.54 -5.30
C ASN A 83 -35.02 14.43 -6.15
N PRO A 84 -35.13 13.44 -7.06
CA PRO A 84 -36.23 13.36 -8.01
C PRO A 84 -37.58 12.97 -7.37
N LYS A 85 -37.58 12.40 -6.16
CA LYS A 85 -38.79 12.04 -5.40
C LYS A 85 -39.34 13.19 -4.54
N LYS A 86 -38.52 14.18 -4.19
CA LYS A 86 -38.94 15.32 -3.34
C LYS A 86 -39.64 16.46 -4.12
N GLY A 87 -39.88 16.29 -5.43
CA GLY A 87 -40.53 17.28 -6.32
C GLY A 87 -41.97 16.95 -6.74
N ARG A 88 -42.63 17.88 -7.45
CA ARG A 88 -44.04 17.74 -7.92
C ARG A 88 -44.27 16.56 -8.89
N ALA A 89 -43.22 16.03 -9.52
CA ALA A 89 -43.30 15.00 -10.55
C ALA A 89 -43.05 13.56 -10.05
N ASN A 90 -42.57 13.38 -8.81
CA ASN A 90 -42.30 12.06 -8.21
C ASN A 90 -41.53 11.09 -9.15
N GLY A 91 -40.39 11.54 -9.68
CA GLY A 91 -39.60 10.79 -10.66
C GLY A 91 -38.49 9.93 -10.04
N TYR A 92 -37.61 9.44 -10.91
CA TYR A 92 -36.47 8.56 -10.60
C TYR A 92 -35.14 9.07 -11.15
N VAL A 93 -35.20 10.03 -12.09
CA VAL A 93 -34.02 10.62 -12.74
C VAL A 93 -33.74 12.02 -12.21
N SER A 94 -32.48 12.25 -11.82
CA SER A 94 -31.94 13.58 -11.52
C SER A 94 -30.90 13.96 -12.58
N ASP A 95 -31.30 14.82 -13.51
CA ASP A 95 -30.43 15.40 -14.53
C ASP A 95 -30.53 16.94 -14.52
N PRO A 96 -29.85 17.63 -13.58
CA PRO A 96 -29.91 19.10 -13.47
C PRO A 96 -29.24 19.84 -14.63
N ALA A 97 -28.46 19.15 -15.46
CA ALA A 97 -27.68 19.75 -16.54
C ALA A 97 -28.21 19.42 -17.95
N ASP A 98 -29.38 18.77 -18.03
CA ASP A 98 -29.97 18.29 -19.29
C ASP A 98 -28.96 17.50 -20.16
N ILE A 99 -28.17 16.62 -19.52
CA ILE A 99 -27.18 15.74 -20.18
C ILE A 99 -27.87 14.74 -21.10
N ILE A 100 -29.05 14.24 -20.70
CA ILE A 100 -29.90 13.38 -21.51
C ILE A 100 -31.11 14.17 -22.03
N THR A 101 -31.68 13.71 -23.15
CA THR A 101 -32.84 14.41 -23.73
C THR A 101 -34.10 14.16 -22.90
N ALA A 102 -35.03 15.12 -22.89
CA ALA A 102 -36.31 14.98 -22.17
C ALA A 102 -37.11 13.73 -22.56
N ASN A 103 -36.98 13.27 -23.82
CA ASN A 103 -37.61 12.03 -24.27
C ASN A 103 -36.95 10.78 -23.66
N GLU A 104 -35.62 10.74 -23.59
CA GLU A 104 -34.89 9.66 -22.92
C GLU A 104 -35.15 9.65 -21.42
N GLU A 105 -35.20 10.81 -20.78
CA GLU A 105 -35.56 10.93 -19.37
C GLU A 105 -36.96 10.38 -19.09
N GLN A 106 -37.93 10.66 -19.97
CA GLN A 106 -39.28 10.11 -19.86
C GLN A 106 -39.29 8.58 -19.98
N ILE A 107 -38.56 8.02 -20.95
CA ILE A 107 -38.41 6.57 -21.15
C ILE A 107 -37.80 5.93 -19.89
N ILE A 108 -36.72 6.51 -19.36
CA ILE A 108 -36.03 5.99 -18.17
C ILE A 108 -36.96 6.04 -16.96
N ASN A 109 -37.65 7.16 -16.71
CA ASN A 109 -38.59 7.26 -15.61
C ASN A 109 -39.74 6.24 -15.73
N GLN A 110 -40.23 5.99 -16.94
CA GLN A 110 -41.26 4.98 -17.17
C GLN A 110 -40.75 3.56 -16.85
N MET A 111 -39.56 3.19 -17.34
CA MET A 111 -38.96 1.88 -17.05
C MET A 111 -38.74 1.68 -15.55
N LEU A 112 -38.25 2.70 -14.86
CA LEU A 112 -37.99 2.62 -13.42
C LEU A 112 -39.28 2.54 -12.60
N TRP A 113 -40.34 3.22 -13.04
CA TRP A 113 -41.67 3.07 -12.45
C TRP A 113 -42.21 1.65 -12.62
N GLU A 114 -42.17 1.10 -13.83
CA GLU A 114 -42.63 -0.27 -14.13
C GLU A 114 -41.85 -1.31 -13.32
N LEU A 115 -40.53 -1.14 -13.21
CA LEU A 115 -39.65 -2.00 -12.45
C LEU A 115 -39.96 -1.94 -10.94
N GLU A 116 -40.20 -0.76 -10.38
CA GLU A 116 -40.59 -0.63 -8.97
C GLU A 116 -41.94 -1.32 -8.71
N GLN A 117 -42.92 -1.22 -9.63
CA GLN A 117 -44.20 -1.92 -9.49
C GLN A 117 -44.05 -3.45 -9.54
N LYS A 118 -43.13 -3.96 -10.35
CA LYS A 118 -42.94 -5.40 -10.57
C LYS A 118 -42.09 -6.07 -9.50
N SER A 119 -40.99 -5.43 -9.10
CA SER A 119 -39.93 -6.03 -8.26
C SER A 119 -39.81 -5.41 -6.88
N THR A 120 -40.55 -4.34 -6.58
CA THR A 120 -40.43 -3.46 -5.40
C THR A 120 -39.11 -2.68 -5.29
N ALA A 121 -38.12 -2.96 -6.15
CA ALA A 121 -36.81 -2.34 -6.12
C ALA A 121 -36.89 -0.84 -6.46
N GLN A 122 -36.16 -0.02 -5.70
CA GLN A 122 -36.11 1.43 -5.90
C GLN A 122 -34.81 1.84 -6.55
N ILE A 123 -34.87 2.21 -7.83
CA ILE A 123 -33.69 2.60 -8.59
C ILE A 123 -33.72 4.10 -8.86
N ALA A 124 -32.60 4.78 -8.60
CA ALA A 124 -32.41 6.19 -8.95
C ALA A 124 -31.25 6.35 -9.95
N VAL A 125 -31.44 7.20 -10.95
CA VAL A 125 -30.40 7.56 -11.93
C VAL A 125 -30.02 9.01 -11.74
N VAL A 126 -28.72 9.28 -11.63
CA VAL A 126 -28.17 10.61 -11.37
C VAL A 126 -27.10 10.94 -12.40
N MET A 127 -27.32 11.99 -13.18
CA MET A 127 -26.40 12.47 -14.22
C MET A 127 -25.85 13.83 -13.81
N LEU A 128 -24.55 13.94 -13.54
CA LEU A 128 -23.91 15.18 -13.06
C LEU A 128 -22.75 15.61 -13.95
N PRO A 129 -22.63 16.91 -14.27
CA PRO A 129 -21.50 17.40 -15.05
C PRO A 129 -20.17 17.31 -14.28
N SER A 130 -20.17 17.63 -12.98
CA SER A 130 -18.98 17.57 -12.12
C SER A 130 -19.36 17.51 -10.63
N ILE A 131 -18.54 16.82 -9.85
CA ILE A 131 -18.57 16.81 -8.37
C ILE A 131 -17.31 17.46 -7.75
N GLY A 132 -16.49 18.13 -8.57
CA GLY A 132 -15.20 18.68 -8.13
C GLY A 132 -14.16 17.60 -7.85
N ASP A 133 -13.39 17.76 -6.78
CA ASP A 133 -12.31 16.85 -6.38
C ASP A 133 -12.78 15.65 -5.54
N GLU A 134 -14.09 15.47 -5.38
CA GLU A 134 -14.70 14.34 -4.66
C GLU A 134 -14.52 13.02 -5.41
N VAL A 135 -14.45 11.92 -4.65
CA VAL A 135 -14.37 10.56 -5.21
C VAL A 135 -15.77 10.07 -5.56
N PRO A 136 -16.06 9.66 -6.82
CA PRO A 136 -17.41 9.29 -7.26
C PRO A 136 -18.06 8.20 -6.41
N LYS A 137 -17.28 7.19 -5.99
CA LYS A 137 -17.77 6.12 -5.11
C LYS A 137 -18.21 6.66 -3.74
N SER A 138 -17.41 7.50 -3.10
CA SER A 138 -17.77 8.12 -1.82
C SER A 138 -18.97 9.06 -1.97
N PHE A 139 -19.06 9.78 -3.08
CA PHE A 139 -20.21 10.62 -3.39
C PHE A 139 -21.48 9.78 -3.58
N ALA A 140 -21.42 8.67 -4.32
CA ALA A 140 -22.53 7.76 -4.54
C ALA A 140 -23.08 7.17 -3.22
N VAL A 141 -22.20 6.71 -2.33
CA VAL A 141 -22.57 6.20 -1.00
C VAL A 141 -23.30 7.28 -0.20
N ASN A 142 -22.69 8.46 -0.07
CA ASN A 142 -23.28 9.56 0.71
C ASN A 142 -24.63 10.02 0.13
N LEU A 143 -24.76 10.04 -1.21
CA LEU A 143 -26.00 10.40 -1.88
C LEU A 143 -27.09 9.33 -1.67
N PHE A 144 -26.70 8.05 -1.72
CA PHE A 144 -27.60 6.92 -1.47
C PHE A 144 -28.20 6.99 -0.06
N GLU A 145 -27.36 7.23 0.95
CA GLU A 145 -27.77 7.37 2.35
C GLU A 145 -28.64 8.61 2.58
N GLU A 146 -28.23 9.77 2.04
CA GLU A 146 -28.97 11.04 2.18
C GLU A 146 -30.36 10.94 1.55
N TRP A 147 -30.49 10.25 0.42
CA TRP A 147 -31.76 10.09 -0.25
C TRP A 147 -32.60 8.98 0.37
N GLY A 148 -31.97 8.00 1.03
CA GLY A 148 -32.60 6.83 1.65
C GLY A 148 -33.13 5.86 0.61
N ILE A 149 -32.35 5.61 -0.45
CA ILE A 149 -32.78 4.85 -1.64
C ILE A 149 -33.04 3.38 -1.25
N GLY A 150 -34.23 2.87 -1.54
CA GLY A 150 -34.68 1.54 -1.11
C GLY A 150 -35.69 1.61 0.03
N GLN A 151 -36.41 0.52 0.29
CA GLN A 151 -37.36 0.44 1.39
C GLN A 151 -36.67 0.06 2.70
N LYS A 152 -37.09 0.68 3.83
CA LYS A 152 -36.50 0.47 5.16
C LYS A 152 -36.45 -0.98 5.63
N GLU A 153 -37.36 -1.83 5.15
CA GLU A 153 -37.47 -3.23 5.58
C GLU A 153 -36.70 -4.20 4.68
N THR A 154 -36.49 -3.84 3.42
CA THR A 154 -35.92 -4.74 2.41
C THR A 154 -34.63 -4.24 1.81
N ASP A 155 -34.20 -2.99 2.07
CA ASP A 155 -32.97 -2.37 1.56
C ASP A 155 -32.77 -2.57 0.05
N ASN A 156 -33.86 -2.57 -0.71
CA ASN A 156 -33.89 -2.95 -2.12
C ASN A 156 -33.59 -1.76 -3.08
N GLY A 157 -32.62 -0.93 -2.70
CA GLY A 157 -32.24 0.29 -3.44
C GLY A 157 -31.11 0.07 -4.44
N LEU A 158 -31.11 0.83 -5.54
CA LEU A 158 -29.97 0.94 -6.46
C LEU A 158 -29.79 2.41 -6.89
N LEU A 159 -28.57 2.93 -6.81
CA LEU A 159 -28.20 4.22 -7.38
C LEU A 159 -27.24 4.01 -8.55
N ILE A 160 -27.52 4.65 -9.68
CA ILE A 160 -26.62 4.74 -10.82
C ILE A 160 -26.19 6.20 -10.94
N LEU A 161 -24.98 6.52 -10.49
CA LEU A 161 -24.39 7.85 -10.54
C LEU A 161 -23.42 7.95 -11.72
N THR A 162 -23.62 8.91 -12.60
CA THR A 162 -22.70 9.22 -13.69
C THR A 162 -22.13 10.63 -13.55
N VAL A 163 -20.80 10.73 -13.52
CA VAL A 163 -20.04 11.98 -13.39
C VAL A 163 -19.28 12.24 -14.70
N MET A 164 -19.67 13.29 -15.42
CA MET A 164 -19.25 13.51 -16.81
C MET A 164 -17.80 13.97 -16.95
N ASP A 165 -17.33 14.89 -16.11
CA ASP A 165 -15.95 15.40 -16.14
C ASP A 165 -14.92 14.33 -15.75
N GLN A 166 -15.27 13.46 -14.79
CA GLN A 166 -14.45 12.32 -14.37
C GLN A 166 -14.65 11.07 -15.24
N ARG A 167 -15.60 11.11 -16.19
CA ARG A 167 -15.99 10.00 -17.07
C ARG A 167 -16.16 8.69 -16.32
N ARG A 168 -16.92 8.74 -15.23
CA ARG A 168 -17.09 7.62 -14.31
C ARG A 168 -18.54 7.41 -13.92
N THR A 169 -18.99 6.15 -14.00
CA THR A 169 -20.32 5.72 -13.54
C THR A 169 -20.13 4.77 -12.38
N GLU A 170 -20.85 5.01 -11.28
CA GLU A 170 -20.85 4.21 -10.07
C GLU A 170 -22.24 3.62 -9.83
N PHE A 171 -22.26 2.35 -9.47
CA PHE A 171 -23.43 1.66 -8.97
C PHE A 171 -23.30 1.55 -7.45
N GLU A 172 -24.32 1.98 -6.71
CA GLU A 172 -24.44 1.75 -5.27
C GLU A 172 -25.67 0.88 -5.02
N VAL A 173 -25.45 -0.32 -4.49
CA VAL A 173 -26.47 -1.34 -4.31
C VAL A 173 -26.83 -1.43 -2.83
N GLY A 174 -28.13 -1.46 -2.52
CA GLY A 174 -28.63 -1.73 -1.17
C GLY A 174 -28.59 -3.23 -0.85
N TYR A 175 -28.52 -3.57 0.44
CA TYR A 175 -28.36 -4.96 0.90
C TYR A 175 -29.40 -5.94 0.33
N GLY A 176 -30.63 -5.48 0.07
CA GLY A 176 -31.70 -6.30 -0.49
C GLY A 176 -31.47 -6.76 -1.92
N LEU A 177 -30.70 -6.01 -2.70
CA LEU A 177 -30.41 -6.32 -4.09
C LEU A 177 -29.05 -6.99 -4.29
N GLU A 178 -28.15 -6.98 -3.29
CA GLU A 178 -26.83 -7.61 -3.38
C GLU A 178 -26.84 -9.08 -3.85
N PRO A 179 -27.81 -9.96 -3.46
CA PRO A 179 -27.83 -11.33 -3.94
C PRO A 179 -28.01 -11.48 -5.46
N ILE A 180 -28.60 -10.48 -6.10
CA ILE A 180 -28.93 -10.46 -7.54
C ILE A 180 -27.94 -9.56 -8.29
N LEU A 181 -27.76 -8.33 -7.80
CA LEU A 181 -26.89 -7.31 -8.34
C LEU A 181 -25.58 -7.23 -7.53
N THR A 182 -24.74 -8.25 -7.66
CA THR A 182 -23.40 -8.23 -7.05
C THR A 182 -22.49 -7.22 -7.76
N ASP A 183 -21.38 -6.84 -7.11
CA ASP A 183 -20.34 -5.99 -7.70
C ASP A 183 -19.93 -6.44 -9.10
N VAL A 184 -19.77 -7.75 -9.30
CA VAL A 184 -19.36 -8.32 -10.60
C VAL A 184 -20.44 -8.11 -11.66
N VAL A 185 -21.71 -8.27 -11.30
CA VAL A 185 -22.85 -8.07 -12.19
C VAL A 185 -22.96 -6.59 -12.57
N CYS A 186 -22.87 -5.68 -11.60
CA CYS A 186 -22.87 -4.23 -11.84
C CYS A 186 -21.70 -3.78 -12.72
N LEU A 187 -20.49 -4.31 -12.47
CA LEU A 187 -19.31 -4.01 -13.28
C LEU A 187 -19.52 -4.44 -14.74
N ARG A 188 -20.13 -5.61 -14.94
CA ARG A 188 -20.41 -6.16 -16.26
C ARG A 188 -21.45 -5.33 -17.00
N ILE A 189 -22.55 -4.98 -16.34
CA ILE A 189 -23.58 -4.07 -16.90
C ILE A 189 -22.92 -2.75 -17.31
N GLY A 190 -22.11 -2.15 -16.44
CA GLY A 190 -21.41 -0.91 -16.77
C GLY A 190 -20.50 -1.07 -17.99
N THR A 191 -19.74 -2.16 -18.08
CA THR A 191 -18.75 -2.37 -19.13
C THR A 191 -19.38 -2.68 -20.48
N ASP A 192 -20.43 -3.49 -20.51
CA ASP A 192 -21.05 -3.99 -21.73
C ASP A 192 -22.20 -3.09 -22.22
N GLU A 193 -22.95 -2.49 -21.30
CA GLU A 193 -24.16 -1.72 -21.63
C GLU A 193 -23.93 -0.20 -21.58
N ILE A 194 -23.11 0.30 -20.67
CA ILE A 194 -22.91 1.76 -20.51
C ILE A 194 -21.76 2.27 -21.38
N VAL A 195 -20.57 1.70 -21.21
CA VAL A 195 -19.33 2.20 -21.83
C VAL A 195 -19.40 2.31 -23.36
N PRO A 196 -19.95 1.33 -24.12
CA PRO A 196 -19.98 1.43 -25.59
C PRO A 196 -20.83 2.59 -26.12
N PHE A 197 -21.96 2.88 -25.46
CA PHE A 197 -22.82 4.00 -25.83
C PHE A 197 -22.24 5.34 -25.37
N PHE A 198 -21.63 5.39 -24.19
CA PHE A 198 -21.02 6.61 -23.66
C PHE A 198 -19.80 7.06 -24.49
N LYS A 199 -19.02 6.12 -25.03
CA LYS A 199 -17.97 6.41 -26.01
C LYS A 199 -18.48 7.06 -27.30
N GLN A 200 -19.75 6.84 -27.64
CA GLN A 200 -20.42 7.44 -28.80
C GLN A 200 -21.17 8.75 -28.42
N GLY A 201 -21.07 9.21 -27.17
CA GLY A 201 -21.82 10.36 -26.67
C GLY A 201 -23.33 10.12 -26.51
N ARG A 202 -23.77 8.86 -26.51
CA ARG A 202 -25.19 8.46 -26.42
C ARG A 202 -25.54 8.07 -24.99
N PHE A 203 -25.57 9.06 -24.08
CA PHE A 203 -25.71 8.79 -22.64
C PHE A 203 -27.07 8.20 -22.24
N GLY A 204 -28.18 8.75 -22.74
CA GLY A 204 -29.52 8.22 -22.42
C GLY A 204 -29.69 6.77 -22.89
N ALA A 205 -29.25 6.47 -24.11
CA ALA A 205 -29.26 5.11 -24.65
C ALA A 205 -28.45 4.11 -23.80
N GLY A 206 -27.27 4.50 -23.29
CA GLY A 206 -26.46 3.63 -22.42
C GLY A 206 -27.15 3.31 -21.10
N ILE A 207 -27.82 4.30 -20.49
CA ILE A 207 -28.62 4.08 -19.26
C ILE A 207 -29.82 3.17 -19.54
N VAL A 208 -30.53 3.38 -20.65
CA VAL A 208 -31.66 2.52 -21.04
C VAL A 208 -31.21 1.06 -21.26
N SER A 209 -30.05 0.85 -21.89
CA SER A 209 -29.48 -0.50 -22.08
C SER A 209 -29.16 -1.16 -20.74
N ALA A 210 -28.51 -0.41 -19.83
CA ALA A 210 -28.21 -0.89 -18.49
C ALA A 210 -29.47 -1.27 -17.69
N LEU A 211 -30.52 -0.43 -17.72
CA LEU A 211 -31.78 -0.70 -17.05
C LEU A 211 -32.53 -1.90 -17.65
N THR A 212 -32.44 -2.11 -18.96
CA THR A 212 -33.00 -3.29 -19.61
C THR A 212 -32.34 -4.56 -19.07
N ARG A 213 -31.01 -4.55 -18.95
CA ARG A 213 -30.25 -5.68 -18.42
C ARG A 213 -30.51 -5.92 -16.92
N ILE A 214 -30.63 -4.85 -16.13
CA ILE A 214 -31.02 -4.94 -14.71
C ILE A 214 -32.41 -5.55 -14.56
N ASN A 215 -33.38 -5.11 -15.36
CA ASN A 215 -34.74 -5.65 -15.34
C ASN A 215 -34.75 -7.15 -15.64
N GLN A 216 -33.95 -7.58 -16.62
CA GLN A 216 -33.79 -9.00 -16.94
C GLN A 216 -33.26 -9.83 -15.76
N PHE A 217 -32.28 -9.32 -15.00
CA PHE A 217 -31.75 -10.05 -13.83
C PHE A 217 -32.71 -10.08 -12.63
N LEU A 218 -33.52 -9.03 -12.47
CA LEU A 218 -34.56 -9.02 -11.43
C LEU A 218 -35.73 -9.95 -11.78
N ASP A 219 -36.02 -10.13 -13.07
CA ASP A 219 -37.07 -11.02 -13.57
C ASP A 219 -36.67 -12.49 -13.57
N ASP A 220 -35.43 -12.78 -13.97
CA ASP A 220 -34.91 -14.14 -14.09
C ASP A 220 -33.48 -14.21 -13.53
N PRO A 221 -33.34 -14.54 -12.23
CA PRO A 221 -32.04 -14.71 -11.59
C PRO A 221 -31.19 -15.85 -12.18
N GLU A 222 -31.75 -16.80 -12.94
CA GLU A 222 -30.98 -17.87 -13.59
C GLU A 222 -30.07 -17.33 -14.71
N VAL A 223 -30.42 -16.16 -15.28
CA VAL A 223 -29.58 -15.45 -16.26
C VAL A 223 -28.26 -14.95 -15.65
N ILE A 224 -28.19 -14.82 -14.31
CA ILE A 224 -26.96 -14.44 -13.61
C ILE A 224 -25.89 -15.54 -13.74
N ASP A 225 -26.29 -16.80 -13.82
CA ASP A 225 -25.35 -17.91 -14.02
C ASP A 225 -24.63 -17.78 -15.37
N GLU A 226 -25.25 -17.18 -16.40
CA GLU A 226 -24.57 -16.85 -17.66
C GLU A 226 -23.39 -15.90 -17.41
N ILE A 227 -23.52 -14.89 -16.54
CA ILE A 227 -22.43 -13.95 -16.19
C ILE A 227 -21.31 -14.66 -15.42
N TYR A 228 -21.65 -15.58 -14.51
CA TYR A 228 -20.64 -16.38 -13.80
C TYR A 228 -19.98 -17.44 -14.69
N THR A 229 -20.68 -17.92 -15.72
CA THR A 229 -20.13 -18.86 -16.71
C THR A 229 -19.31 -18.15 -17.79
N HIS A 230 -19.63 -16.88 -18.11
CA HIS A 230 -18.91 -16.03 -19.07
C HIS A 230 -17.78 -15.17 -18.46
N ASN A 231 -17.60 -15.16 -17.14
CA ASN A 231 -16.44 -14.56 -16.49
C ASN A 231 -15.54 -15.71 -16.02
N ILE A 232 -14.30 -15.89 -16.49
CA ILE A 232 -13.27 -14.86 -16.65
C ILE A 232 -12.26 -15.34 -17.71
N GLY A 233 -12.42 -14.85 -18.95
CA GLY A 233 -11.27 -14.58 -19.79
C GLY A 233 -10.69 -13.23 -19.41
N TYR A 234 -10.06 -13.12 -18.23
CA TYR A 234 -8.94 -12.18 -18.19
C TYR A 234 -8.05 -12.67 -19.33
N THR A 235 -7.65 -11.78 -20.25
CA THR A 235 -6.25 -11.85 -20.61
C THR A 235 -5.53 -11.64 -19.28
N GLN A 236 -5.32 -12.75 -18.57
CA GLN A 236 -4.31 -12.79 -17.55
C GLN A 236 -3.09 -12.40 -18.38
N ASN A 237 -2.65 -11.16 -18.24
CA ASN A 237 -1.23 -10.92 -18.32
C ASN A 237 -0.64 -11.79 -17.20
N SER A 238 -0.46 -13.08 -17.49
CA SER A 238 0.28 -14.05 -16.69
C SER A 238 1.73 -13.60 -16.48
N HIS A 239 2.13 -12.51 -17.15
CA HIS A 239 3.30 -11.71 -16.84
C HIS A 239 3.29 -11.06 -15.44
N GLN A 240 2.15 -10.83 -14.77
CA GLN A 240 2.17 -10.14 -13.47
C GLN A 240 2.58 -11.07 -12.30
N HIS A 241 2.12 -12.32 -12.29
CA HIS A 241 2.61 -13.32 -11.32
C HIS A 241 4.04 -13.79 -11.66
N GLY A 242 4.36 -13.96 -12.95
CA GLY A 242 5.72 -14.34 -13.37
C GLY A 242 6.78 -13.29 -12.98
N PHE A 243 6.45 -12.00 -13.09
CA PHE A 243 7.34 -10.91 -12.69
C PHE A 243 7.62 -10.95 -11.18
N TRP A 244 6.60 -11.07 -10.33
CA TRP A 244 6.80 -11.20 -8.87
C TRP A 244 7.61 -12.44 -8.49
N TRP A 245 7.34 -13.60 -9.11
CA TRP A 245 8.14 -14.81 -8.90
C TRP A 245 9.60 -14.64 -9.36
N TYR A 246 9.85 -13.85 -10.40
CA TYR A 246 11.19 -13.48 -10.85
C TYR A 246 11.91 -12.62 -9.80
N PHE A 247 11.27 -11.61 -9.21
CA PHE A 247 11.86 -10.85 -8.09
C PHE A 247 12.13 -11.72 -6.87
N ILE A 248 11.20 -12.61 -6.52
CA ILE A 248 11.37 -13.53 -5.39
C ILE A 248 12.57 -14.45 -5.62
N ARG A 249 12.75 -14.98 -6.85
CA ARG A 249 13.91 -15.80 -7.20
C ARG A 249 15.21 -15.01 -7.17
N ILE A 250 15.23 -13.80 -7.75
CA ILE A 250 16.41 -12.92 -7.71
C ILE A 250 16.78 -12.60 -6.26
N TYR A 251 15.81 -12.19 -5.46
CA TYR A 251 16.00 -11.89 -4.05
C TYR A 251 16.53 -13.13 -3.30
N GLY A 252 15.98 -14.31 -3.57
CA GLY A 252 16.45 -15.58 -3.02
C GLY A 252 17.91 -15.88 -3.39
N ILE A 253 18.30 -15.66 -4.65
CA ILE A 253 19.69 -15.86 -5.12
C ILE A 253 20.64 -14.86 -4.47
N ILE A 254 20.27 -13.58 -4.42
CA ILE A 254 21.08 -12.53 -3.77
C ILE A 254 21.25 -12.87 -2.28
N SER A 255 20.17 -13.22 -1.60
CA SER A 255 20.18 -13.65 -0.20
C SER A 255 21.10 -14.86 0.02
N LEU A 256 21.05 -15.86 -0.87
CA LEU A 256 21.92 -17.03 -0.82
C LEU A 256 23.40 -16.66 -1.01
N LEU A 257 23.74 -15.83 -1.99
CA LEU A 257 25.12 -15.40 -2.24
C LEU A 257 25.69 -14.62 -1.04
N PHE A 258 24.88 -13.71 -0.46
CA PHE A 258 25.25 -12.99 0.75
C PHE A 258 25.45 -13.95 1.93
N ALA A 259 24.56 -14.93 2.10
CA ALA A 259 24.72 -15.96 3.12
C ALA A 259 26.02 -16.73 2.92
N ILE A 260 26.30 -17.25 1.71
CA ILE A 260 27.53 -18.00 1.41
C ILE A 260 28.78 -17.18 1.71
N GLY A 261 28.85 -15.94 1.21
CA GLY A 261 30.01 -15.08 1.47
C GLY A 261 30.23 -14.85 2.96
N TYR A 262 29.16 -14.68 3.70
CA TYR A 262 29.22 -14.42 5.12
C TYR A 262 29.56 -15.64 5.99
N TYR A 263 28.96 -16.80 5.70
CA TYR A 263 29.40 -18.08 6.27
C TYR A 263 30.85 -18.37 5.90
N GLY A 264 31.29 -18.01 4.70
CA GLY A 264 32.68 -18.12 4.25
C GLY A 264 33.64 -17.32 5.13
N VAL A 265 33.35 -16.03 5.39
CA VAL A 265 34.17 -15.21 6.30
C VAL A 265 34.15 -15.77 7.72
N ALA A 266 33.00 -16.20 8.23
CA ALA A 266 32.91 -16.78 9.57
C ALA A 266 33.70 -18.09 9.71
N TRP A 267 33.73 -18.88 8.65
CA TRP A 267 34.50 -20.13 8.57
C TRP A 267 36.01 -19.87 8.44
N ASP A 268 36.41 -18.86 7.66
CA ASP A 268 37.80 -18.41 7.56
C ASP A 268 38.34 -17.94 8.92
N ILE A 269 37.57 -17.14 9.66
CA ILE A 269 37.94 -16.70 11.02
C ILE A 269 38.16 -17.90 11.95
N GLU A 270 37.30 -18.92 11.88
CA GLU A 270 37.44 -20.09 12.72
C GLU A 270 38.71 -20.88 12.40
N ARG A 271 39.03 -21.06 11.11
CA ARG A 271 40.18 -21.81 10.61
C ARG A 271 41.51 -21.06 10.74
N SER A 272 41.48 -19.73 10.83
CA SER A 272 42.67 -18.90 11.02
C SER A 272 43.46 -19.33 12.27
N LYS A 273 44.78 -19.11 12.25
CA LYS A 273 45.68 -19.44 13.37
C LYS A 273 45.79 -18.32 14.42
N ASP A 274 44.92 -17.31 14.33
CA ASP A 274 44.97 -16.15 15.21
C ASP A 274 44.54 -16.49 16.64
N ASP A 275 44.91 -15.63 17.59
CA ASP A 275 44.45 -15.74 18.98
C ASP A 275 42.92 -15.63 19.04
N TYR A 276 42.31 -16.28 20.04
CA TYR A 276 40.88 -16.16 20.31
C TYR A 276 40.41 -14.71 20.47
N TYR A 277 41.25 -13.81 21.00
CA TYR A 277 40.90 -12.39 21.07
C TYR A 277 40.76 -11.77 19.68
N ASP A 278 41.71 -11.98 18.77
CA ASP A 278 41.66 -11.46 17.40
C ASP A 278 40.49 -12.06 16.61
N LYS A 279 40.23 -13.37 16.81
CA LYS A 279 39.05 -14.05 16.26
C LYS A 279 37.76 -13.42 16.76
N TYR A 280 37.69 -13.07 18.06
CA TYR A 280 36.54 -12.38 18.65
C TYR A 280 36.32 -11.03 17.98
N ILE A 281 37.34 -10.17 17.92
CA ILE A 281 37.22 -8.80 17.38
C ILE A 281 36.81 -8.83 15.90
N ARG A 282 37.40 -9.74 15.09
CA ARG A 282 36.99 -9.89 13.68
C ARG A 282 35.55 -10.38 13.55
N LEU A 283 35.14 -11.34 14.38
CA LEU A 283 33.77 -11.84 14.38
C LEU A 283 32.76 -10.80 14.88
N GLU A 284 33.17 -9.94 15.81
CA GLU A 284 32.33 -8.88 16.36
C GLU A 284 32.06 -7.77 15.33
N LYS A 285 33.05 -7.44 14.48
CA LYS A 285 32.88 -6.47 13.38
C LYS A 285 31.87 -6.93 12.32
N LEU A 286 31.55 -8.22 12.28
CA LEU A 286 30.54 -8.80 11.38
C LEU A 286 29.10 -8.63 11.91
N LYS A 287 28.87 -7.91 13.03
CA LYS A 287 27.53 -7.57 13.53
C LYS A 287 26.71 -6.83 12.46
N PHE A 288 25.50 -7.32 12.20
CA PHE A 288 24.58 -6.68 11.27
C PHE A 288 23.65 -5.70 11.97
N GLY A 289 23.59 -4.47 11.45
CA GLY A 289 22.58 -3.48 11.80
C GLY A 289 21.24 -3.78 11.12
N CYS A 290 20.73 -2.80 10.36
CA CYS A 290 19.40 -2.84 9.72
C CYS A 290 19.21 -3.93 8.65
N LEU A 291 20.28 -4.62 8.22
CA LEU A 291 20.21 -5.68 7.20
C LEU A 291 19.35 -6.88 7.62
N LEU A 292 19.12 -7.08 8.92
CA LEU A 292 18.18 -8.08 9.45
C LEU A 292 16.73 -7.87 8.98
N VAL A 293 16.33 -6.63 8.72
CA VAL A 293 14.97 -6.30 8.26
C VAL A 293 14.78 -6.73 6.80
N LEU A 294 15.83 -6.59 5.99
CA LEU A 294 15.76 -6.89 4.57
C LEU A 294 15.84 -8.39 4.27
N ILE A 295 16.53 -9.19 5.12
CA ILE A 295 16.78 -10.61 4.87
C ILE A 295 16.71 -11.40 6.20
N PRO A 296 15.51 -11.76 6.70
CA PRO A 296 15.37 -12.29 8.05
C PRO A 296 15.86 -13.74 8.20
N LEU A 297 15.55 -14.62 7.24
CA LEU A 297 15.67 -16.08 7.43
C LEU A 297 17.12 -16.58 7.65
N PRO A 298 18.08 -16.40 6.72
CA PRO A 298 19.45 -16.88 6.93
C PRO A 298 20.19 -16.14 8.05
N PHE A 299 19.79 -14.90 8.34
CA PHE A 299 20.46 -14.05 9.34
C PHE A 299 20.09 -14.42 10.78
N VAL A 300 18.90 -14.97 11.04
CA VAL A 300 18.53 -15.45 12.38
C VAL A 300 19.43 -16.61 12.82
N PHE A 301 19.62 -17.62 11.96
CA PHE A 301 20.51 -18.75 12.25
C PHE A 301 21.94 -18.27 12.47
N PHE A 302 22.42 -17.37 11.61
CA PHE A 302 23.76 -16.83 11.74
C PHE A 302 23.95 -16.00 13.01
N SER A 303 22.99 -15.14 13.37
CA SER A 303 23.04 -14.35 14.60
C SER A 303 23.17 -15.23 15.84
N ARG A 304 22.47 -16.38 15.85
CA ARG A 304 22.59 -17.37 16.92
C ARG A 304 23.97 -18.05 16.91
N MET A 305 24.50 -18.40 15.73
CA MET A 305 25.82 -18.99 15.56
C MET A 305 26.95 -18.06 16.02
N THR A 306 26.91 -16.77 15.64
CA THR A 306 27.89 -15.77 16.08
C THR A 306 27.89 -15.55 17.56
N LYS A 307 26.72 -15.38 18.18
CA LYS A 307 26.62 -15.21 19.64
C LYS A 307 27.27 -16.39 20.39
N ARG A 308 27.03 -17.62 19.92
CA ARG A 308 27.66 -18.83 20.48
C ARG A 308 29.19 -18.81 20.31
N ARG A 309 29.68 -18.45 19.13
CA ARG A 309 31.13 -18.37 18.84
C ARG A 309 31.84 -17.26 19.60
N LEU A 310 31.25 -16.07 19.71
CA LEU A 310 31.79 -14.97 20.51
C LEU A 310 31.94 -15.39 21.97
N LYS A 311 30.93 -16.05 22.55
CA LYS A 311 31.03 -16.59 23.92
C LYS A 311 32.13 -17.63 24.07
N LYS A 312 32.30 -18.52 23.06
CA LYS A 312 33.38 -19.51 23.02
C LYS A 312 34.75 -18.84 22.99
N TYR A 313 34.95 -17.81 22.16
CA TYR A 313 36.25 -17.13 22.02
C TYR A 313 36.60 -16.24 23.21
N ARG A 314 35.60 -15.59 23.85
CA ARG A 314 35.85 -14.78 25.05
C ARG A 314 36.31 -15.63 26.24
N ASN A 315 35.67 -16.79 26.45
CA ASN A 315 35.93 -17.67 27.60
C ASN A 315 36.89 -18.84 27.29
N ALA A 316 37.57 -18.84 26.14
CA ALA A 316 38.52 -19.90 25.81
C ALA A 316 39.71 -19.88 26.78
N PRO A 317 40.28 -21.05 27.13
CA PRO A 317 41.48 -21.08 27.95
C PRO A 317 42.65 -20.38 27.25
N ARG A 318 43.42 -19.62 28.01
CA ARG A 318 44.55 -18.81 27.54
C ARG A 318 45.82 -19.15 28.30
N PHE A 319 46.96 -18.95 27.65
CA PHE A 319 48.29 -19.18 28.23
C PHE A 319 49.15 -17.93 28.08
N SER A 320 50.00 -17.67 29.08
CA SER A 320 50.93 -16.55 29.09
C SER A 320 51.95 -16.69 27.95
N LYS A 321 52.23 -15.59 27.24
CA LYS A 321 53.27 -15.54 26.19
C LYS A 321 54.68 -15.49 26.79
N LEU A 322 54.80 -15.04 28.04
CA LEU A 322 56.07 -14.92 28.75
C LEU A 322 56.49 -16.27 29.34
N ASN A 323 55.57 -16.92 30.08
CA ASN A 323 55.90 -18.06 30.92
C ASN A 323 55.19 -19.37 30.50
N GLY A 324 54.26 -19.33 29.53
CA GLY A 324 53.48 -20.49 29.09
C GLY A 324 52.44 -21.02 30.09
N LYS A 325 52.35 -20.43 31.28
CA LYS A 325 51.41 -20.82 32.34
C LYS A 325 49.96 -20.47 31.98
N PRO A 326 48.95 -21.22 32.47
CA PRO A 326 47.55 -20.91 32.23
C PRO A 326 47.18 -19.57 32.87
N LEU A 327 46.35 -18.80 32.17
CA LEU A 327 45.79 -17.55 32.64
C LEU A 327 44.35 -17.79 33.13
N PHE A 328 44.00 -17.19 34.26
CA PHE A 328 42.65 -17.27 34.83
C PHE A 328 41.95 -15.92 34.74
N LEU A 329 40.73 -15.93 34.17
CA LEU A 329 39.86 -14.77 34.12
C LEU A 329 39.46 -14.34 35.53
N LYS A 330 39.62 -13.06 35.83
CA LYS A 330 39.18 -12.48 37.12
C LYS A 330 37.72 -12.05 37.03
N ASN A 331 37.07 -12.01 38.19
CA ASN A 331 35.71 -11.48 38.32
C ASN A 331 35.75 -9.95 38.36
N ALA A 332 34.61 -9.31 38.07
CA ALA A 332 34.46 -7.85 37.94
C ALA A 332 35.02 -7.00 39.11
N TRP A 333 35.07 -7.54 40.32
CA TRP A 333 35.64 -6.82 41.47
C TRP A 333 37.15 -7.03 41.62
N ALA A 334 37.62 -8.23 41.28
CA ALA A 334 39.02 -8.60 41.43
C ALA A 334 39.88 -7.99 40.31
N GLU A 335 39.28 -7.73 39.15
CA GLU A 335 39.98 -7.10 38.02
C GLU A 335 40.30 -5.63 38.24
N ASN A 336 39.49 -4.90 39.01
CA ASN A 336 39.71 -3.48 39.30
C ASN A 336 41.07 -3.16 39.92
N LYS A 337 41.71 -4.13 40.58
CA LYS A 337 43.07 -3.98 41.14
C LYS A 337 44.13 -3.80 40.05
N PHE A 338 43.86 -4.32 38.85
CA PHE A 338 44.80 -4.39 37.73
C PHE A 338 44.49 -3.35 36.64
N LEU A 339 43.34 -2.68 36.71
CA LEU A 339 42.93 -1.66 35.74
C LEU A 339 43.42 -0.27 36.15
N GLU A 340 43.72 0.56 35.16
CA GLU A 340 44.05 1.96 35.38
C GLU A 340 42.79 2.79 35.70
N ASN A 341 42.96 3.95 36.35
CA ASN A 341 41.83 4.83 36.69
C ASN A 341 40.98 5.21 35.46
N GLY A 342 41.60 5.42 34.29
CA GLY A 342 40.88 5.72 33.05
C GLY A 342 40.00 4.55 32.59
N GLN A 343 40.51 3.33 32.66
CA GLN A 343 39.81 2.09 32.28
C GLN A 343 38.61 1.83 33.20
N LEU A 344 38.79 2.02 34.51
CA LEU A 344 37.70 1.94 35.49
C LEU A 344 36.55 2.91 35.16
N VAL A 345 36.88 4.12 34.70
CA VAL A 345 35.86 5.10 34.27
C VAL A 345 35.16 4.64 32.99
N GLU A 346 35.88 4.08 32.02
CA GLU A 346 35.31 3.55 30.77
C GLU A 346 34.30 2.42 31.02
N GLU A 347 34.61 1.50 31.94
CA GLU A 347 33.70 0.43 32.36
C GLU A 347 32.48 0.97 33.10
N LYS A 348 32.72 1.91 34.03
CA LYS A 348 31.66 2.54 34.81
C LYS A 348 30.61 3.24 33.92
N ILE A 349 31.05 3.86 32.82
CA ILE A 349 30.15 4.46 31.82
C ILE A 349 29.74 3.48 30.71
N SER A 350 30.21 2.23 30.77
CA SER A 350 29.97 1.14 29.82
C SER A 350 30.37 1.48 28.38
N ALA A 351 31.39 2.32 28.20
CA ALA A 351 31.96 2.63 26.89
C ALA A 351 32.86 1.50 26.36
N VAL A 352 33.59 0.87 27.28
CA VAL A 352 34.51 -0.25 27.07
C VAL A 352 34.27 -1.27 28.18
N ASP A 353 34.57 -2.53 27.91
CA ASP A 353 34.43 -3.67 28.83
C ASP A 353 35.76 -4.41 28.83
N TYR A 354 36.49 -4.41 29.95
CA TYR A 354 37.79 -5.07 30.03
C TYR A 354 37.63 -6.46 30.66
N ASP A 355 38.37 -7.44 30.13
CA ASP A 355 38.57 -8.71 30.84
C ASP A 355 40.03 -8.79 31.28
N VAL A 356 40.27 -9.00 32.57
CA VAL A 356 41.63 -9.21 33.10
C VAL A 356 41.92 -10.68 33.33
N TRP A 357 42.99 -11.16 32.69
CA TRP A 357 43.50 -12.51 32.77
C TRP A 357 44.83 -12.51 33.50
N VAL A 358 44.95 -13.26 34.60
CA VAL A 358 46.17 -13.26 35.42
C VAL A 358 46.63 -14.69 35.68
N THR A 359 47.95 -14.89 35.69
CA THR A 359 48.55 -16.16 36.15
C THR A 359 48.35 -16.36 37.66
N GLU A 360 48.43 -17.60 38.14
CA GLU A 360 48.29 -17.88 39.57
C GLU A 360 49.35 -17.17 40.42
N ASP A 361 50.57 -17.05 39.89
CA ASP A 361 51.70 -16.38 40.54
C ASP A 361 51.73 -14.85 40.31
N GLU A 362 50.71 -14.27 39.67
CA GLU A 362 50.66 -12.85 39.24
C GLU A 362 51.84 -12.39 38.36
N SER A 363 52.59 -13.34 37.78
CA SER A 363 53.79 -13.10 36.96
C SER A 363 53.54 -12.45 35.60
N ASP A 364 52.32 -12.57 35.10
CA ASP A 364 51.86 -12.03 33.82
C ASP A 364 50.38 -11.66 33.94
N ILE A 365 50.04 -10.48 33.42
CA ILE A 365 48.71 -9.86 33.45
C ILE A 365 48.37 -9.48 32.01
N LEU A 366 47.27 -10.04 31.51
CA LEU A 366 46.74 -9.76 30.19
C LEU A 366 45.40 -9.04 30.33
N VAL A 367 45.38 -7.76 29.94
CA VAL A 367 44.16 -6.95 29.88
C VAL A 367 43.64 -6.94 28.45
N LEU A 368 42.40 -7.36 28.25
CA LEU A 368 41.75 -7.40 26.93
C LEU A 368 40.61 -6.40 26.87
N GLU A 369 40.50 -5.69 25.75
CA GLU A 369 39.52 -4.63 25.54
C GLU A 369 38.34 -5.12 24.68
N TYR A 370 37.11 -4.95 25.16
CA TYR A 370 35.89 -5.27 24.41
C TYR A 370 34.98 -4.06 24.24
N THR A 371 34.16 -4.07 23.18
CA THR A 371 33.21 -2.97 22.96
C THR A 371 32.11 -2.97 24.01
N GLY A 372 31.97 -1.84 24.70
CA GLY A 372 30.94 -1.66 25.73
C GLY A 372 29.53 -1.54 25.15
N LYS A 373 28.54 -1.51 26.04
CA LYS A 373 27.11 -1.37 25.68
C LYS A 373 26.76 0.04 25.18
N SER A 374 27.54 1.05 25.56
CA SER A 374 27.31 2.45 25.22
C SER A 374 28.21 2.91 24.09
N SER A 375 27.61 3.31 22.97
CA SER A 375 28.32 3.97 21.85
C SER A 375 28.33 5.50 21.96
N LYS A 376 27.91 6.07 23.10
CA LYS A 376 27.75 7.52 23.28
C LYS A 376 29.08 8.26 23.49
N TYR A 377 30.14 7.52 23.80
CA TYR A 377 31.44 8.06 24.15
C TYR A 377 32.47 7.75 23.07
N SER A 378 33.43 8.65 22.91
CA SER A 378 34.57 8.53 22.00
C SER A 378 35.87 8.82 22.75
N ASP A 379 36.99 8.60 22.07
CA ASP A 379 38.33 8.83 22.60
C ASP A 379 38.55 10.31 22.91
N CYS A 380 39.08 10.59 24.10
CA CYS A 380 39.42 11.95 24.53
C CYS A 380 40.78 12.35 23.96
N SER A 381 40.90 13.58 23.43
CA SER A 381 42.17 14.11 22.91
C SER A 381 43.24 14.33 23.98
N GLU A 382 42.84 14.58 25.23
CA GLU A 382 43.77 14.89 26.33
C GLU A 382 44.25 13.64 27.05
N CYS A 383 43.34 12.73 27.44
CA CYS A 383 43.69 11.55 28.24
C CYS A 383 43.72 10.23 27.45
N GLY A 384 43.34 10.21 26.16
CA GLY A 384 43.35 9.00 25.32
C GLY A 384 42.20 8.01 25.57
N TYR A 385 41.65 7.94 26.78
CA TYR A 385 40.52 7.05 27.11
C TYR A 385 39.19 7.47 26.43
N LYS A 386 38.34 6.49 26.14
CA LYS A 386 37.01 6.57 25.53
C LYS A 386 35.91 7.06 26.47
N THR A 387 36.16 8.20 27.09
CA THR A 387 35.30 8.79 28.12
C THR A 387 34.73 10.14 27.72
N TYR A 388 34.97 10.60 26.48
CA TYR A 388 34.48 11.87 25.97
C TYR A 388 33.07 11.71 25.37
N GLY A 389 32.09 12.42 25.93
CA GLY A 389 30.69 12.32 25.50
C GLY A 389 29.89 13.60 25.72
N ARG A 390 28.63 13.60 25.28
CA ARG A 390 27.73 14.76 25.48
C ARG A 390 27.28 14.82 26.94
N LYS A 391 27.60 15.91 27.65
CA LYS A 391 27.15 16.14 29.03
C LYS A 391 25.79 16.82 29.09
N ARG A 392 25.61 17.91 28.33
CA ARG A 392 24.36 18.67 28.30
C ARG A 392 24.17 19.40 26.97
N SER A 393 22.93 19.79 26.69
CA SER A 393 22.61 20.69 25.58
C SER A 393 21.62 21.76 26.02
N VAL A 394 21.89 23.00 25.67
CA VAL A 394 21.04 24.16 25.96
C VAL A 394 20.53 24.73 24.64
N VAL A 395 19.22 24.90 24.53
CA VAL A 395 18.61 25.53 23.34
C VAL A 395 18.82 27.04 23.45
N LEU A 396 19.59 27.62 22.53
CA LEU A 396 19.81 29.07 22.45
C LEU A 396 18.65 29.75 21.72
N ARG A 397 18.17 29.13 20.64
CA ARG A 397 17.02 29.58 19.86
C ARG A 397 16.17 28.39 19.46
N ALA A 398 14.90 28.38 19.81
CA ALA A 398 13.98 27.31 19.41
C ALA A 398 13.76 27.30 17.89
N ALA A 399 13.57 26.11 17.31
CA ALA A 399 13.18 25.96 15.92
C ALA A 399 11.69 26.29 15.73
N THR A 400 11.37 26.99 14.65
CA THR A 400 10.00 27.34 14.25
C THR A 400 9.60 26.59 12.98
N TYR A 401 8.41 26.84 12.43
CA TYR A 401 8.00 26.31 11.12
C TYR A 401 8.57 27.09 9.93
N SER A 402 9.34 28.16 10.17
CA SER A 402 9.95 29.01 9.12
C SER A 402 11.46 29.19 9.28
N ASN A 403 12.00 28.92 10.47
CA ASN A 403 13.42 29.10 10.77
C ASN A 403 13.97 27.95 11.60
N SER A 404 15.22 27.57 11.29
CA SER A 404 16.00 26.64 12.09
C SER A 404 16.34 27.21 13.48
N GLY A 405 16.40 26.33 14.47
CA GLY A 405 16.84 26.67 15.82
C GLY A 405 18.36 26.57 15.97
N LYS A 406 18.89 27.01 17.11
CA LYS A 406 20.29 26.80 17.51
C LYS A 406 20.32 26.20 18.91
N ARG A 407 21.13 25.16 19.12
CA ARG A 407 21.47 24.63 20.45
C ARG A 407 22.97 24.69 20.67
N LYS A 408 23.40 25.02 21.88
CA LYS A 408 24.76 24.84 22.36
C LYS A 408 24.85 23.45 22.99
N VAL A 409 25.74 22.61 22.50
CA VAL A 409 26.02 21.28 23.04
C VAL A 409 27.37 21.33 23.73
N VAL A 410 27.40 20.89 24.99
CA VAL A 410 28.62 20.81 25.79
C VAL A 410 29.02 19.34 25.91
N TYR A 411 30.21 19.05 25.42
CA TYR A 411 30.86 17.75 25.55
C TYR A 411 31.88 17.80 26.67
N GLU A 412 31.98 16.73 27.44
CA GLU A 412 32.92 16.61 28.56
C GLU A 412 33.47 15.19 28.63
N CYS A 413 34.75 15.08 28.97
CA CYS A 413 35.42 13.84 29.31
C CYS A 413 35.10 13.44 30.76
N ALA A 414 34.58 12.23 30.96
CA ALA A 414 34.26 11.74 32.30
C ALA A 414 35.50 11.43 33.17
N ASN A 415 36.67 11.25 32.55
CA ASN A 415 37.92 10.97 33.26
C ASN A 415 38.72 12.24 33.59
N CYS A 416 39.10 13.05 32.59
CA CYS A 416 39.94 14.23 32.78
C CYS A 416 39.18 15.57 32.83
N HIS A 417 37.85 15.55 32.72
CA HIS A 417 37.00 16.76 32.70
C HIS A 417 37.30 17.76 31.58
N TYR A 418 38.03 17.37 30.53
CA TYR A 418 38.19 18.20 29.33
C TYR A 418 36.82 18.52 28.70
N THR A 419 36.54 19.81 28.51
CA THR A 419 35.25 20.30 27.99
C THR A 419 35.40 21.00 26.64
N LYS A 420 34.43 20.78 25.74
CA LYS A 420 34.31 21.51 24.47
C LYS A 420 32.87 21.92 24.22
N GLU A 421 32.66 23.15 23.76
CA GLU A 421 31.36 23.66 23.36
C GLU A 421 31.23 23.73 21.84
N GLU A 422 30.07 23.33 21.33
CA GLU A 422 29.73 23.43 19.90
C GLU A 422 28.31 23.95 19.73
N ILE A 423 28.10 24.84 18.76
CA ILE A 423 26.76 25.31 18.39
C ILE A 423 26.26 24.45 17.22
N GLN A 424 25.18 23.70 17.46
CA GLN A 424 24.53 22.86 16.46
C GLN A 424 23.18 23.47 16.05
N THR A 425 22.87 23.36 14.76
CA THR A 425 21.59 23.83 14.20
C THR A 425 20.49 22.79 14.44
N ILE A 426 19.34 23.25 14.92
CA ILE A 426 18.14 22.40 15.10
C ILE A 426 17.29 22.53 13.82
N PRO A 427 16.87 21.42 13.18
CA PRO A 427 16.03 21.48 11.99
C PRO A 427 14.69 22.18 12.28
N GLN A 428 14.14 22.81 11.25
CA GLN A 428 12.84 23.47 11.27
C GLN A 428 11.73 22.45 11.55
N LYS A 429 10.65 22.88 12.23
CA LYS A 429 9.50 22.01 12.50
C LYS A 429 8.77 21.70 11.19
N VAL A 430 8.38 20.44 10.99
CA VAL A 430 7.51 20.00 9.89
C VAL A 430 6.07 19.86 10.38
N ARG A 431 5.09 20.21 9.54
CA ARG A 431 3.67 19.95 9.82
C ARG A 431 3.37 18.50 9.43
N SER A 432 2.83 17.71 10.35
CA SER A 432 2.34 16.37 10.06
C SER A 432 1.13 16.48 9.13
N SER A 433 1.17 15.83 7.96
CA SER A 433 -0.03 15.53 7.16
C SER A 433 -0.78 14.40 7.88
N SER A 434 -1.95 14.70 8.42
CA SER A 434 -2.79 13.75 9.14
C SER A 434 -3.43 12.74 8.20
N SER A 435 -2.92 11.51 8.17
CA SER A 435 -3.74 10.32 7.94
C SER A 435 -4.37 9.95 9.29
N SER A 436 -5.58 10.44 9.55
CA SER A 436 -6.35 10.15 10.76
C SER A 436 -7.53 9.24 10.45
N SER A 437 -7.33 7.96 10.75
CA SER A 437 -8.38 6.99 11.00
C SER A 437 -9.02 7.31 12.37
N SER A 438 -10.31 7.64 12.39
CA SER A 438 -11.16 7.75 13.59
C SER A 438 -12.60 7.64 13.07
N GLY A 439 -13.38 6.61 13.37
CA GLY A 439 -13.87 6.33 14.72
C GLY A 439 -15.24 7.00 14.86
N SER A 440 -16.29 6.23 14.62
CA SER A 440 -17.71 6.61 14.56
C SER A 440 -18.25 7.30 15.82
N SER A 441 -19.21 8.22 15.64
CA SER A 441 -20.23 8.56 16.63
C SER A 441 -21.46 9.12 15.93
N PHE A 442 -22.55 8.41 16.11
CA PHE A 442 -23.91 8.64 15.64
C PHE A 442 -24.61 9.69 16.52
N SER A 443 -25.41 10.56 15.92
CA SER A 443 -26.53 11.21 16.57
C SER A 443 -27.60 11.53 15.54
N SER A 444 -28.74 10.85 15.68
CA SER A 444 -29.93 11.02 14.88
C SER A 444 -30.79 12.18 15.39
N SER A 445 -31.35 12.95 14.47
CA SER A 445 -32.58 13.71 14.69
C SER A 445 -33.38 13.76 13.40
N SER A 446 -34.58 13.20 13.46
CA SER A 446 -35.52 13.02 12.38
C SER A 446 -36.27 14.30 12.01
N SER A 447 -36.54 14.48 10.72
CA SER A 447 -37.71 15.21 10.25
C SER A 447 -38.26 14.55 8.98
N SER A 448 -39.53 14.18 9.05
CA SER A 448 -40.26 13.41 8.06
C SER A 448 -40.84 14.31 6.97
N SER A 449 -40.40 14.10 5.74
CA SER A 449 -41.06 14.51 4.50
C SER A 449 -40.88 13.35 3.53
N SER A 450 -41.95 12.92 2.84
CA SER A 450 -41.96 11.81 1.88
C SER A 450 -40.70 11.78 1.00
N SER A 451 -39.79 10.87 1.36
CA SER A 451 -38.47 10.62 0.77
C SER A 451 -38.44 9.14 0.38
N PHE A 452 -37.41 8.69 -0.35
CA PHE A 452 -37.22 7.26 -0.60
C PHE A 452 -37.29 6.45 0.71
N GLY A 453 -37.66 5.18 0.57
CA GLY A 453 -38.21 4.36 1.66
C GLY A 453 -37.29 4.09 2.85
N GLY A 454 -36.06 4.62 2.90
CA GLY A 454 -35.14 4.54 4.02
C GLY A 454 -34.15 3.37 3.95
N GLY A 455 -33.78 2.92 2.75
CA GLY A 455 -32.82 1.84 2.55
C GLY A 455 -31.39 2.21 2.96
N SER A 456 -30.63 1.23 3.45
CA SER A 456 -29.21 1.32 3.79
C SER A 456 -28.36 0.51 2.81
N SER A 457 -27.14 0.97 2.51
CA SER A 457 -26.16 0.22 1.71
C SER A 457 -24.94 -0.15 2.55
N GLY A 458 -24.32 -1.29 2.22
CA GLY A 458 -23.05 -1.74 2.80
C GLY A 458 -21.81 -1.16 2.14
N GLY A 459 -21.95 -0.25 1.17
CA GLY A 459 -20.85 0.17 0.30
C GLY A 459 -20.65 -0.73 -0.94
N GLY A 460 -21.55 -1.70 -1.14
CA GLY A 460 -21.54 -2.65 -2.26
C GLY A 460 -21.87 -1.97 -3.59
N GLY A 461 -21.17 -2.37 -4.65
CA GLY A 461 -21.38 -1.90 -6.00
C GLY A 461 -20.08 -1.63 -6.77
N ALA A 462 -20.19 -1.44 -8.08
CA ALA A 462 -19.06 -1.33 -8.99
C ALA A 462 -19.01 0.01 -9.72
N GLY A 463 -17.83 0.36 -10.22
CA GLY A 463 -17.61 1.56 -11.02
C GLY A 463 -17.00 1.23 -12.38
N VAL A 464 -17.39 1.98 -13.41
CA VAL A 464 -16.83 1.90 -14.78
C VAL A 464 -16.42 3.28 -15.29
N SER A 465 -15.45 3.31 -16.20
CA SER A 465 -14.98 4.54 -16.85
C SER A 465 -14.98 4.39 -18.37
N TRP A 466 -15.16 5.49 -19.10
CA TRP A 466 -15.28 5.48 -20.58
C TRP A 466 -14.38 6.45 -21.33
#